data_AF-A0A971WHR8-F1
#
_entry.id   AF-A0A971WHR8-F1
#
_cell.length_a   1.000
_cell.length_b   1.000
_cell.length_c   1.000
_cell.angle_alpha   90.00
_cell.angle_beta   90.00
_cell.angle_gamma   90.00
#
_symmetry.space_group_name_H-M   'P 1'
#
loop_
_entity.id
_entity.type
_entity.pdbx_description
1 polymer ?
#
loop_
_entity_poly.entity_id
_entity_poly.type
_entity_poly.pdbx_seq_one_letter_code
_entity_poly.pdbx_strand_id
1 'polypeptide(L)'
;KYALVTLFYSSLKGDGEYLKSFFDTLDLLDAGWMASKKSEAQKTYREIVDISVIPEGLFEPFCRDVIHFIQSYSEKKEAIYTLFKREILSKYLVSIPWGSVRETIGERDKAFYRLFNALSTEEQKLLNERPIESWIRDIFIVPGGYDCRTGFNRKSKEEREKIESDGNIC
;
A
#
# COMPACT_ATOMS: atom_id res chain seq x y z
N LYS A 1 -25.89 -10.78 -24.31
CA LYS A 1 -25.13 -10.40 -23.10
C LYS A 1 -23.71 -10.14 -23.59
N TYR A 2 -23.41 -8.99 -24.22
CA TYR A 2 -22.71 -7.82 -23.65
C TYR A 2 -22.91 -6.55 -24.53
N ALA A 3 -24.06 -6.42 -25.21
CA ALA A 3 -24.27 -5.43 -26.29
C ALA A 3 -23.98 -3.97 -25.89
N LEU A 4 -24.30 -3.60 -24.64
CA LEU A 4 -24.13 -2.24 -24.12
C LEU A 4 -22.65 -1.88 -23.92
N VAL A 5 -21.84 -2.87 -23.53
CA VAL A 5 -20.39 -2.74 -23.40
C VAL A 5 -19.78 -2.55 -24.78
N THR A 6 -20.19 -3.38 -25.75
CA THR A 6 -19.71 -3.29 -27.14
C THR A 6 -20.04 -1.94 -27.79
N LEU A 7 -21.25 -1.41 -27.57
CA LEU A 7 -21.70 -0.10 -28.07
C LEU A 7 -20.92 1.07 -27.45
N PHE A 8 -20.63 0.99 -26.16
CA PHE A 8 -19.83 2.01 -25.48
C PHE A 8 -18.41 2.08 -26.04
N TYR A 9 -17.74 0.94 -26.22
CA TYR A 9 -16.35 0.93 -26.71
C TYR A 9 -16.23 1.23 -28.21
N SER A 10 -17.23 0.86 -29.02
CA SER A 10 -17.26 1.27 -30.44
C SER A 10 -17.52 2.75 -30.64
N SER A 11 -18.01 3.46 -29.62
CA SER A 11 -18.17 4.92 -29.63
C SER A 11 -16.88 5.69 -29.26
N LEU A 12 -15.87 5.01 -28.70
CA LEU A 12 -14.57 5.59 -28.40
C LEU A 12 -13.73 5.62 -29.69
N LYS A 13 -13.36 6.82 -30.17
CA LYS A 13 -12.52 7.00 -31.35
C LYS A 13 -11.21 6.20 -31.19
N GLY A 14 -10.93 5.34 -32.16
CA GLY A 14 -10.05 4.16 -32.05
C GLY A 14 -8.54 4.37 -31.89
N ASP A 15 -8.06 5.49 -31.36
CA ASP A 15 -6.61 5.79 -31.25
C ASP A 15 -6.15 6.16 -29.84
N GLY A 16 -6.75 5.55 -28.80
CA GLY A 16 -6.25 5.68 -27.43
C GLY A 16 -5.25 4.58 -27.12
N GLU A 17 -4.04 4.92 -26.65
CA GLU A 17 -3.05 3.96 -26.14
C GLU A 17 -3.67 2.98 -25.13
N TYR A 18 -4.59 3.47 -24.30
CA TYR A 18 -5.34 2.66 -23.34
C TYR A 18 -6.18 1.55 -23.99
N LEU A 19 -6.88 1.85 -25.09
CA LEU A 19 -7.74 0.87 -25.76
C LEU A 19 -6.88 -0.25 -26.39
N LYS A 20 -5.74 0.14 -26.94
CA LYS A 20 -4.73 -0.79 -27.44
C LYS A 20 -4.19 -1.68 -26.33
N SER A 21 -3.73 -1.09 -25.22
CA SER A 21 -3.23 -1.84 -24.06
C SER A 21 -4.27 -2.79 -23.46
N PHE A 22 -5.54 -2.41 -23.49
CA PHE A 22 -6.63 -3.27 -23.02
C PHE A 22 -6.82 -4.52 -23.90
N PHE A 23 -6.90 -4.35 -25.22
CA PHE A 23 -7.03 -5.49 -26.15
C PHE A 23 -5.77 -6.35 -26.19
N ASP A 24 -4.58 -5.74 -26.13
CA ASP A 24 -3.32 -6.48 -26.02
C ASP A 24 -3.29 -7.34 -24.74
N THR A 25 -3.85 -6.84 -23.64
CA THR A 25 -3.98 -7.58 -22.38
C THR A 25 -5.04 -8.69 -22.48
N LEU A 26 -6.15 -8.44 -23.17
CA LEU A 26 -7.21 -9.42 -23.40
C LEU A 26 -6.70 -10.58 -24.27
N ASP A 27 -5.98 -10.28 -25.35
CA ASP A 27 -5.36 -11.27 -26.23
C ASP A 27 -4.27 -12.07 -25.50
N LEU A 28 -3.54 -11.44 -24.58
CA LEU A 28 -2.57 -12.12 -23.72
C LEU A 28 -3.25 -13.13 -22.78
N LEU A 29 -4.42 -12.78 -22.24
CA LEU A 29 -5.22 -13.64 -21.35
C LEU A 29 -5.84 -14.81 -22.12
N ASP A 30 -6.37 -14.55 -23.31
CA ASP A 30 -6.91 -15.59 -24.20
C ASP A 30 -5.81 -16.54 -24.71
N ALA A 31 -4.57 -16.03 -24.84
CA ALA A 31 -3.40 -16.85 -25.15
C ALA A 31 -2.86 -17.67 -23.96
N GLY A 32 -3.61 -17.78 -22.86
CA GLY A 32 -3.27 -18.45 -21.60
C GLY A 32 -2.94 -19.96 -21.64
N TRP A 33 -2.42 -20.49 -22.75
CA TRP A 33 -1.95 -21.88 -22.87
C TRP A 33 -0.44 -22.03 -23.13
N MET A 34 0.37 -20.99 -22.93
CA MET A 34 1.83 -21.11 -22.97
C MET A 34 2.46 -20.59 -21.69
N ALA A 35 3.15 -21.47 -20.96
CA ALA A 35 3.75 -21.21 -19.65
C ALA A 35 4.70 -19.98 -19.63
N SER A 36 5.24 -19.57 -20.78
CA SER A 36 6.06 -18.36 -20.95
C SER A 36 5.27 -17.06 -20.73
N LYS A 37 4.05 -16.97 -21.28
CA LYS A 37 3.18 -15.79 -21.16
C LYS A 37 2.58 -15.60 -19.76
N LYS A 38 2.54 -16.67 -18.94
CA LYS A 38 2.10 -16.60 -17.55
C LYS A 38 3.05 -15.75 -16.69
N SER A 39 4.36 -15.87 -16.91
CA SER A 39 5.35 -15.08 -16.19
C SER A 39 5.26 -13.59 -16.56
N GLU A 40 5.09 -13.31 -17.85
CA GLU A 40 4.89 -11.94 -18.36
C GLU A 40 3.58 -11.34 -17.86
N ALA A 41 2.45 -12.07 -17.96
CA ALA A 41 1.17 -11.63 -17.42
C ALA A 41 1.24 -11.38 -15.90
N GLN A 42 1.94 -12.21 -15.13
CA GLN A 42 2.17 -11.97 -13.70
C GLN A 42 3.04 -10.75 -13.44
N LYS A 43 4.02 -10.48 -14.30
CA LYS A 43 4.87 -9.28 -14.20
C LYS A 43 4.05 -8.02 -14.47
N THR A 44 3.29 -7.99 -15.56
CA THR A 44 2.38 -6.88 -15.91
C THR A 44 1.31 -6.71 -14.84
N TYR A 45 0.74 -7.79 -14.32
CA TYR A 45 -0.24 -7.72 -13.24
C TYR A 45 0.35 -7.10 -11.97
N ARG A 46 1.57 -7.50 -11.57
CA ARG A 46 2.26 -6.85 -10.44
C ARG A 46 2.50 -5.36 -10.67
N GLU A 47 2.67 -4.91 -11.91
CA GLU A 47 2.86 -3.49 -12.23
C GLU A 47 1.57 -2.68 -12.11
N ILE A 48 0.42 -3.32 -12.35
CA ILE A 48 -0.91 -2.70 -12.31
C ILE A 48 -1.60 -2.86 -10.95
N VAL A 49 -1.12 -3.79 -10.10
CA VAL A 49 -1.68 -4.02 -8.77
C VAL A 49 -1.41 -2.85 -7.84
N ASP A 50 -2.48 -2.35 -7.24
CA ASP A 50 -2.39 -1.44 -6.12
C ASP A 50 -1.96 -2.16 -4.85
N ILE A 51 -1.14 -1.49 -4.04
CA ILE A 51 -0.79 -1.92 -2.70
C ILE A 51 -1.34 -0.94 -1.67
N SER A 52 -1.62 -1.46 -0.47
CA SER A 52 -2.03 -0.66 0.68
C SER A 52 -0.80 -0.12 1.41
N VAL A 53 -0.74 1.20 1.58
CA VAL A 53 0.38 1.89 2.22
C VAL A 53 -0.10 2.87 3.27
N ILE A 54 0.81 3.25 4.16
CA ILE A 54 0.62 4.36 5.09
C ILE A 54 1.54 5.50 4.64
N PRO A 55 1.00 6.68 4.28
CA PRO A 55 1.81 7.86 3.99
C PRO A 55 2.66 8.24 5.21
N GLU A 56 3.91 8.64 4.98
CA GLU A 56 4.85 9.06 6.01
C GLU A 56 4.26 10.13 6.95
N GLY A 57 3.50 11.10 6.41
CA GLY A 57 2.83 12.13 7.22
C GLY A 57 1.77 11.61 8.20
N LEU A 58 1.29 10.38 8.01
CA LEU A 58 0.31 9.71 8.88
C LEU A 58 0.95 8.65 9.80
N PHE A 59 2.25 8.41 9.69
CA PHE A 59 2.96 7.38 10.45
C PHE A 59 2.93 7.65 11.96
N GLU A 60 3.20 8.88 12.39
CA GLU A 60 3.19 9.26 13.81
C GLU A 60 1.82 9.09 14.48
N PRO A 61 0.70 9.62 13.90
CA PRO A 61 -0.65 9.30 14.38
C PRO A 61 -0.94 7.79 14.42
N PHE A 62 -0.52 7.05 13.39
CA PHE A 62 -0.70 5.60 13.32
C PHE A 62 -0.03 4.88 14.50
N CYS A 63 1.23 5.19 14.81
CA CYS A 63 1.96 4.59 15.93
C CYS A 63 1.22 4.78 17.26
N ARG A 64 0.76 6.01 17.53
CA ARG A 64 0.01 6.32 18.76
C ARG A 64 -1.29 5.54 18.86
N ASP A 65 -2.06 5.49 17.77
CA ASP A 65 -3.33 4.76 17.72
C ASP A 65 -3.12 3.24 17.92
N VAL A 66 -2.05 2.67 17.34
CA VAL A 66 -1.70 1.25 17.52
C VAL A 66 -1.36 0.94 18.98
N ILE A 67 -0.52 1.75 19.62
CA ILE A 67 -0.15 1.55 21.03
C ILE A 67 -1.36 1.69 21.94
N HIS A 68 -2.15 2.74 21.75
CA HIS A 68 -3.38 2.93 22.51
C HIS A 68 -4.35 1.74 22.33
N PHE A 69 -4.47 1.22 21.10
CA PHE A 69 -5.28 0.04 20.82
C PHE A 69 -4.77 -1.19 21.58
N ILE A 70 -3.47 -1.48 21.53
CA ILE A 70 -2.88 -2.66 22.19
C ILE A 70 -3.04 -2.57 23.72
N GLN A 71 -2.82 -1.40 24.30
CA GLN A 71 -2.97 -1.16 25.73
C GLN A 71 -4.43 -1.22 26.20
N SER A 72 -5.36 -0.76 25.37
CA SER A 72 -6.80 -0.72 25.72
C SER A 72 -7.49 -2.09 25.60
N TYR A 73 -6.93 -3.02 24.82
CA TYR A 73 -7.58 -4.30 24.52
C TYR A 73 -7.03 -5.45 25.39
N SER A 74 -7.85 -5.86 26.38
CA SER A 74 -7.67 -7.09 27.15
C SER A 74 -7.77 -8.35 26.27
N GLU A 75 -6.96 -9.37 26.58
CA GLU A 75 -6.74 -10.66 25.89
C GLU A 75 -7.98 -11.44 25.41
N LYS A 76 -9.19 -11.07 25.82
CA LYS A 76 -10.39 -11.94 25.75
C LYS A 76 -11.39 -11.65 24.63
N LYS A 77 -11.06 -10.85 23.61
CA LYS A 77 -12.00 -10.59 22.51
C LYS A 77 -11.73 -11.49 21.30
N GLU A 78 -12.64 -12.41 21.04
CA GLU A 78 -12.78 -13.00 19.71
C GLU A 78 -13.01 -11.85 18.72
N ALA A 79 -12.22 -11.76 17.66
CA ALA A 79 -12.20 -10.68 16.65
C ALA A 79 -11.39 -9.39 16.93
N ILE A 80 -10.28 -9.46 17.70
CA ILE A 80 -9.34 -8.31 17.82
C ILE A 80 -8.86 -7.82 16.44
N TYR A 81 -8.60 -8.71 15.47
CA TYR A 81 -8.17 -8.29 14.13
C TYR A 81 -9.23 -7.43 13.41
N THR A 82 -10.50 -7.83 13.47
CA THR A 82 -11.58 -7.07 12.81
C THR A 82 -11.71 -5.67 13.41
N LEU A 83 -11.53 -5.57 14.73
CA LEU A 83 -11.53 -4.29 15.44
C LEU A 83 -10.31 -3.45 15.06
N PHE A 84 -9.12 -4.05 15.02
CA PHE A 84 -7.90 -3.40 14.57
C PHE A 84 -8.04 -2.85 13.14
N LYS A 85 -8.57 -3.67 12.22
CA LYS A 85 -8.80 -3.25 10.84
C LYS A 85 -9.78 -2.07 10.76
N ARG A 86 -10.86 -2.11 11.55
CA ARG A 86 -11.89 -1.07 11.55
C ARG A 86 -11.43 0.23 12.21
N GLU A 87 -10.74 0.14 13.34
CA GLU A 87 -10.43 1.30 14.19
C GLU A 87 -9.07 1.92 13.90
N ILE A 88 -8.14 1.14 13.30
CA ILE A 88 -6.78 1.58 12.99
C ILE A 88 -6.58 1.63 11.48
N LEU A 89 -6.56 0.47 10.81
CA LEU A 89 -6.15 0.41 9.40
C LEU A 89 -7.03 1.25 8.46
N SER A 90 -8.34 1.29 8.69
CA SER A 90 -9.28 2.08 7.88
C SER A 90 -8.97 3.58 7.82
N LYS A 91 -8.27 4.13 8.83
CA LYS A 91 -7.95 5.55 8.93
C LYS A 91 -6.68 5.94 8.17
N TYR A 92 -5.77 4.97 7.99
CA TYR A 92 -4.39 5.26 7.59
C TYR A 92 -3.99 4.62 6.26
N LEU A 93 -4.73 3.60 5.80
CA LEU A 93 -4.42 2.93 4.54
C LEU A 93 -4.85 3.71 3.32
N VAL A 94 -3.91 3.85 2.38
CA VAL A 94 -4.10 4.43 1.07
C VAL A 94 -3.72 3.38 0.02
N SER A 95 -4.55 3.23 -1.00
CA SER A 95 -4.26 2.38 -2.16
C SER A 95 -3.41 3.16 -3.16
N ILE A 96 -2.24 2.65 -3.52
CA ILE A 96 -1.39 3.24 -4.56
C ILE A 96 -0.84 2.18 -5.52
N PRO A 97 -0.57 2.52 -6.80
CA PRO A 97 -0.01 1.56 -7.74
C PRO A 97 1.38 1.09 -7.32
N TRP A 98 1.63 -0.22 -7.27
CA TRP A 98 2.93 -0.80 -6.90
C TRP A 98 4.07 -0.26 -7.74
N GLY A 99 3.86 -0.13 -9.06
CA GLY A 99 4.84 0.40 -10.00
C GLY A 99 5.38 1.78 -9.61
N SER A 100 4.59 2.60 -8.91
CA SER A 100 5.00 3.94 -8.49
C SER A 100 6.06 3.92 -7.38
N VAL A 101 6.08 2.90 -6.52
CA VAL A 101 6.88 2.88 -5.29
C VAL A 101 7.90 1.77 -5.20
N ARG A 102 7.80 0.71 -6.03
CA ARG A 102 8.63 -0.50 -5.98
C ARG A 102 10.15 -0.30 -5.92
N GLU A 103 10.65 0.80 -6.49
CA GLU A 103 12.09 1.12 -6.52
C GLU A 103 12.54 1.90 -5.27
N THR A 104 11.60 2.42 -4.50
CA THR A 104 11.86 3.30 -3.34
C THR A 104 11.53 2.68 -2.00
N ILE A 105 10.83 1.55 -1.98
CA ILE A 105 10.45 0.85 -0.75
C ILE A 105 11.06 -0.55 -0.72
N GLY A 106 11.54 -0.94 0.45
CA GLY A 106 12.08 -2.27 0.71
C GLY A 106 11.63 -2.81 2.07
N GLU A 107 12.34 -3.84 2.56
CA GLU A 107 12.02 -4.48 3.84
C GLU A 107 11.99 -3.48 4.99
N ARG A 108 12.91 -2.52 5.04
CA ARG A 108 13.00 -1.52 6.13
C ARG A 108 11.80 -0.57 6.17
N ASP A 109 11.09 -0.42 5.06
CA ASP A 109 9.92 0.45 4.92
C ASP A 109 8.62 -0.25 5.31
N LYS A 110 8.66 -1.55 5.66
CA LYS A 110 7.46 -2.22 6.18
C LYS A 110 7.00 -1.56 7.47
N ALA A 111 5.68 -1.39 7.56
CA ALA A 111 5.01 -0.70 8.67
C ALA A 111 5.38 -1.30 10.02
N PHE A 112 5.52 -2.63 10.11
CA PHE A 112 5.93 -3.29 11.35
C PHE A 112 7.32 -2.88 11.82
N TYR A 113 8.35 -2.92 10.97
CA TYR A 113 9.71 -2.56 11.39
C TYR A 113 9.82 -1.07 11.73
N ARG A 114 9.18 -0.22 10.93
CA ARG A 114 9.09 1.23 11.20
C ARG A 114 8.44 1.48 12.57
N LEU A 115 7.30 0.85 12.82
CA LEU A 115 6.61 0.91 14.11
C LEU A 115 7.51 0.40 15.24
N PHE A 116 8.05 -0.81 15.13
CA PHE A 116 8.87 -1.43 16.16
C PHE A 116 10.06 -0.55 16.57
N ASN A 117 10.74 0.06 15.58
CA ASN A 117 11.89 0.92 15.82
C ASN A 117 11.52 2.29 16.42
N ALA A 118 10.27 2.74 16.29
CA ALA A 118 9.79 4.00 16.85
C ALA A 118 9.33 3.87 18.33
N LEU A 119 9.24 2.65 18.85
CA LEU A 119 8.64 2.34 20.15
C LEU A 119 9.69 2.12 21.26
N SER A 120 9.29 2.33 22.51
CA SER A 120 10.10 1.98 23.68
C SER A 120 10.27 0.47 23.84
N THR A 121 11.24 0.04 24.65
CA THR A 121 11.49 -1.39 24.93
C THR A 121 10.26 -2.10 25.51
N GLU A 122 9.48 -1.41 26.35
CA GLU A 122 8.25 -1.92 26.96
C GLU A 122 7.13 -2.09 25.92
N GLU A 123 6.97 -1.11 25.04
CA GLU A 123 5.98 -1.12 23.97
C GLU A 123 6.30 -2.19 22.92
N GLN A 124 7.58 -2.40 22.61
CA GLN A 124 8.04 -3.48 21.74
C GLN A 124 7.66 -4.86 22.29
N LYS A 125 7.75 -5.07 23.62
CA LYS A 125 7.31 -6.32 24.25
C LYS A 125 5.81 -6.53 24.07
N LEU A 126 5.00 -5.51 24.35
CA LEU A 126 3.55 -5.55 24.17
C LEU A 126 3.16 -5.83 22.71
N LEU A 127 3.89 -5.26 21.76
CA LEU A 127 3.69 -5.48 20.33
C LEU A 127 3.95 -6.94 19.95
N ASN A 128 5.03 -7.53 20.46
CA ASN A 128 5.43 -8.91 20.20
C ASN A 128 4.52 -9.97 20.84
N GLU A 129 3.82 -9.62 21.92
CA GLU A 129 2.81 -10.49 22.56
C GLU A 129 1.54 -10.64 21.69
N ARG A 130 1.40 -9.85 20.62
CA ARG A 130 0.21 -9.81 19.78
C ARG A 130 0.57 -10.11 18.31
N PRO A 131 -0.37 -10.66 17.51
CA PRO A 131 -0.12 -10.99 16.11
C PRO A 131 -0.13 -9.76 15.17
N ILE A 132 0.28 -8.58 15.66
CA ILE A 132 0.26 -7.30 14.92
C ILE A 132 1.15 -7.39 13.68
N GLU A 133 2.34 -7.99 13.82
CA GLU A 133 3.27 -8.23 12.70
C GLU A 133 2.56 -8.91 11.52
N SER A 134 1.80 -9.96 11.80
CA SER A 134 1.05 -10.70 10.77
C SER A 134 -0.03 -9.84 10.11
N TRP A 135 -0.67 -8.94 10.86
CA TRP A 135 -1.75 -8.08 10.37
C TRP A 135 -1.28 -6.95 9.47
N ILE A 136 -0.04 -6.46 9.65
CA ILE A 136 0.52 -5.35 8.88
C ILE A 136 1.75 -5.73 8.04
N ARG A 137 2.02 -7.03 7.88
CA ARG A 137 3.21 -7.57 7.22
C ARG A 137 3.44 -7.00 5.81
N ASP A 138 2.35 -6.85 5.05
CA ASP A 138 2.39 -6.48 3.64
C ASP A 138 2.06 -4.98 3.44
N ILE A 139 2.12 -4.18 4.51
CA ILE A 139 1.86 -2.73 4.51
C ILE A 139 3.20 -2.00 4.61
N PHE A 140 3.38 -0.98 3.78
CA PHE A 140 4.60 -0.17 3.73
C PHE A 140 4.33 1.27 4.16
N ILE A 141 5.32 1.91 4.78
CA ILE A 141 5.36 3.35 4.98
C ILE A 141 6.00 3.98 3.76
N VAL A 142 5.31 4.92 3.11
CA VAL A 142 5.79 5.54 1.87
C VAL A 142 5.99 7.05 2.05
N PRO A 143 7.14 7.60 1.61
CA PRO A 143 7.39 9.03 1.62
C PRO A 143 6.33 9.80 0.79
N GLY A 144 5.53 10.60 1.47
CA GLY A 144 4.46 11.36 0.85
C GLY A 144 3.42 11.83 1.85
N GLY A 145 2.51 12.68 1.37
CA GLY A 145 1.29 13.06 2.06
C GLY A 145 0.08 12.41 1.41
N TYR A 146 -1.06 12.50 2.09
CA TYR A 146 -2.35 12.13 1.53
C TYR A 146 -3.34 13.25 1.81
N ASP A 147 -4.07 13.66 0.77
CA ASP A 147 -5.17 14.60 0.86
C ASP A 147 -6.41 14.00 0.20
N CYS A 148 -7.60 14.22 0.78
CA CYS A 148 -8.82 13.60 0.29
C CYS A 148 -9.31 14.15 -1.06
N ARG A 149 -8.79 15.30 -1.50
CA ARG A 149 -9.12 15.91 -2.80
C ARG A 149 -8.11 15.56 -3.87
N THR A 150 -6.81 15.55 -3.54
CA THR A 150 -5.73 15.31 -4.52
C THR A 150 -5.19 13.88 -4.51
N GLY A 151 -5.50 13.09 -3.48
CA GLY A 151 -4.97 11.74 -3.30
C GLY A 151 -3.55 11.73 -2.71
N PHE A 152 -2.79 10.69 -3.05
CA PHE A 152 -1.42 10.53 -2.55
C PHE A 152 -0.44 11.49 -3.25
N ASN A 153 0.22 12.35 -2.48
CA ASN A 153 1.18 13.34 -2.95
C ASN A 153 2.60 12.86 -2.62
N ARG A 154 3.37 12.46 -3.62
CA ARG A 154 4.73 11.97 -3.44
C ARG A 154 5.70 13.12 -3.16
N LYS A 155 6.54 12.99 -2.12
CA LYS A 155 7.67 13.91 -1.92
C LYS A 155 8.75 13.68 -2.98
N SER A 156 9.18 14.75 -3.66
CA SER A 156 10.21 14.70 -4.71
C SER A 156 11.58 14.34 -4.12
N LYS A 157 12.53 13.87 -4.94
CA LYS A 157 13.90 13.50 -4.50
C LYS A 157 14.60 14.65 -3.75
N GLU A 158 14.38 15.88 -4.18
CA GLU A 158 14.99 17.10 -3.61
C GLU A 158 14.51 17.43 -2.19
N GLU A 159 13.30 17.01 -1.82
CA GLU A 159 12.77 17.16 -0.45
C GLU A 159 13.31 16.09 0.50
N ARG A 160 13.82 14.97 -0.03
CA ARG A 160 14.41 13.87 0.76
C ARG A 160 15.81 14.22 1.26
N GLU A 161 16.62 14.85 0.42
CA GLU A 161 17.99 15.27 0.76
C GLU A 161 18.00 16.39 1.82
N LYS A 162 16.97 17.24 1.87
CA LYS A 162 16.82 18.25 2.93
C LYS A 162 16.50 17.66 4.29
N ILE A 163 15.66 16.62 4.37
CA ILE A 163 15.29 15.98 5.64
C ILE A 163 16.48 15.19 6.23
N GLU A 164 17.28 14.54 5.40
CA GLU A 164 18.52 13.88 5.85
C GLU A 164 19.61 14.87 6.29
N SER A 165 19.66 16.07 5.69
CA SER A 165 20.57 17.14 6.11
C SER A 165 20.15 17.82 7.41
N ASP A 166 18.84 18.04 7.62
CA ASP A 166 18.31 18.73 8.81
C ASP A 166 18.15 17.79 10.02
N GLY A 167 18.04 16.48 9.80
CA GLY A 167 18.00 15.45 10.86
C GLY A 167 19.35 15.10 11.47
N ASN A 168 20.45 15.73 11.02
CA ASN A 168 21.81 15.49 11.52
C ASN A 168 22.34 16.62 12.42
N ILE A 169 21.46 17.46 12.95
CA ILE A 169 21.83 18.48 13.94
C ILE A 169 21.17 18.13 15.28
N CYS A 170 22.04 17.72 16.21
CA CYS A 170 21.87 17.37 17.64
C CYS A 170 21.72 15.88 17.97
#